data_AF-A0A137P141-F1
#
_entry.id   AF-A0A137P141-F1
#
_cell.length_a   1.000
_cell.length_b   1.000
_cell.length_c   1.000
_cell.angle_alpha   90.00
_cell.angle_beta   90.00
_cell.angle_gamma   90.00
#
_symmetry.space_group_name_H-M   'P 1'
#
loop_
_entity.id
_entity.type
_entity.pdbx_description
1 polymer ?
#
loop_
_entity_poly.entity_id
_entity_poly.type
_entity_poly.pdbx_seq_one_letter_code
_entity_poly.pdbx_strand_id
1 'polypeptide(L)'
;MATQFVYMVNTSKESKQCKYTIRGPNDEVFKFQKSNWIKYNLVAGESKEIIKVNKDTPLNYTFKLKFLINSHLINMKLYCKPFSNHKIVGSYKDQDSGTSKDINWTWIPSKDSSGCFILTDNNNPENDQSLARMCGLSLEGLDSGMLCITQNTEEYFHQLILITSCLIWEVKR
;
A
#
# COMPACT_ATOMS: atom_id res chain seq x y z
N MET A 1 -11.09 -18.24 -11.66
CA MET A 1 -10.15 -17.11 -11.43
C MET A 1 -10.84 -16.16 -10.47
N ALA A 2 -10.18 -15.76 -9.38
CA ALA A 2 -10.74 -14.74 -8.50
C ALA A 2 -10.71 -13.39 -9.24
N THR A 3 -11.81 -12.66 -9.19
CA THR A 3 -11.90 -11.34 -9.82
C THR A 3 -11.02 -10.34 -9.06
N GLN A 4 -10.41 -9.40 -9.79
CA GLN A 4 -9.47 -8.43 -9.23
C GLN A 4 -9.83 -7.00 -9.62
N PHE A 5 -9.63 -6.07 -8.70
CA PHE A 5 -9.57 -4.65 -8.99
C PHE A 5 -8.17 -4.28 -9.45
N VAL A 6 -8.07 -3.62 -10.60
CA VAL A 6 -6.80 -3.23 -11.20
C VAL A 6 -6.58 -1.73 -11.02
N TYR A 7 -5.48 -1.39 -10.37
CA TYR A 7 -5.01 -0.02 -10.21
C TYR A 7 -3.78 0.20 -11.09
N MET A 8 -3.87 1.16 -12.01
CA MET A 8 -2.76 1.57 -12.86
C MET A 8 -1.96 2.65 -12.17
N VAL A 9 -0.64 2.49 -12.08
CA VAL A 9 0.24 3.43 -11.38
C VAL A 9 1.28 3.98 -12.34
N ASN A 10 1.48 5.29 -12.31
CA ASN A 10 2.47 5.98 -13.14
C ASN A 10 3.34 6.90 -12.30
N THR A 11 4.63 7.01 -12.63
CA THR A 11 5.46 8.12 -12.13
C THR A 11 4.83 9.45 -12.53
N SER A 12 4.73 10.39 -11.60
CA SER A 12 4.25 11.73 -11.92
C SER A 12 5.39 12.62 -12.38
N LYS A 13 5.20 13.31 -13.50
CA LYS A 13 6.08 14.37 -14.00
C LYS A 13 5.55 15.78 -13.68
N GLU A 14 4.34 15.87 -13.13
CA GLU A 14 3.60 17.13 -12.92
C GLU A 14 4.18 17.98 -11.79
N SER A 15 4.80 17.35 -10.78
CA SER A 15 5.33 18.05 -9.61
C SER A 15 6.44 17.25 -8.95
N LYS A 16 7.47 17.94 -8.44
CA LYS A 16 8.53 17.29 -7.62
C LYS A 16 7.98 16.62 -6.36
N GLN A 17 6.81 17.06 -5.88
CA GLN A 17 6.17 16.51 -4.69
C GLN A 17 5.27 15.31 -5.00
N CYS A 18 4.68 15.24 -6.20
CA CYS A 18 3.88 14.07 -6.60
C CYS A 18 4.82 12.98 -7.12
N LYS A 19 4.81 11.81 -6.48
CA LYS A 19 5.66 10.68 -6.89
C LYS A 19 4.92 9.74 -7.82
N TYR A 20 3.72 9.34 -7.42
CA TYR A 20 2.91 8.39 -8.17
C TYR A 20 1.48 8.89 -8.33
N THR A 21 0.92 8.70 -9.53
CA THR A 21 -0.51 8.85 -9.80
C THR A 21 -1.10 7.47 -10.01
N ILE A 22 -2.16 7.15 -9.27
CA ILE A 22 -2.82 5.85 -9.23
C ILE A 22 -4.22 6.05 -9.77
N ARG A 23 -4.62 5.28 -10.78
CA ARG A 23 -5.97 5.28 -11.35
C ARG A 23 -6.64 3.95 -11.05
N GLY A 24 -7.77 4.01 -10.36
CA GLY A 24 -8.57 2.86 -10.00
C GLY A 24 -9.57 2.45 -11.08
N PRO A 25 -10.31 1.35 -10.84
CA PRO A 25 -11.25 0.76 -11.80
C PRO A 25 -12.53 1.59 -12.00
N ASN A 26 -12.87 2.50 -11.09
CA ASN A 26 -14.09 3.31 -11.12
C ASN A 26 -13.77 4.80 -11.34
N ASP A 27 -12.80 5.10 -12.23
CA ASP A 27 -12.27 6.45 -12.47
C ASP A 27 -11.72 7.17 -11.23
N GLU A 28 -11.45 6.42 -10.16
CA GLU A 28 -10.84 6.95 -8.95
C GLU A 28 -9.41 7.38 -9.24
N VAL A 29 -9.02 8.54 -8.74
CA VAL A 29 -7.65 9.03 -8.85
C VAL A 29 -7.08 9.25 -7.47
N PHE A 30 -5.94 8.60 -7.21
CA PHE A 30 -5.14 8.83 -6.02
C PHE A 30 -3.76 9.36 -6.39
N LYS A 31 -3.22 10.22 -5.53
CA LYS A 31 -1.87 10.79 -5.67
C LYS A 31 -1.06 10.46 -4.43
N PHE A 32 0.07 9.80 -4.62
CA PHE A 32 1.07 9.62 -3.57
C PHE A 32 2.06 10.79 -3.62
N GLN A 33 2.10 11.59 -2.57
CA GLN A 33 2.94 12.78 -2.51
C GLN A 33 3.97 12.67 -1.39
N LYS A 34 5.12 13.28 -1.63
CA LYS A 34 6.24 13.41 -0.71
C LYS A 34 6.38 14.88 -0.34
N SER A 35 5.92 15.24 0.86
CA SER A 35 6.05 16.61 1.36
C SER A 35 7.50 16.90 1.77
N ASN A 36 8.20 15.90 2.34
CA ASN A 36 9.64 15.96 2.63
C ASN A 36 10.24 14.55 2.79
N TRP A 37 11.49 14.43 3.23
CA TRP A 37 12.19 13.13 3.34
C TRP A 37 11.53 12.12 4.30
N ILE A 38 10.76 12.60 5.27
CA ILE A 38 10.16 11.77 6.33
C ILE A 38 8.63 11.81 6.34
N LYS A 39 8.01 12.59 5.44
CA LYS A 39 6.55 12.78 5.37
C LYS A 39 6.03 12.48 3.97
N TYR A 40 5.04 11.61 3.93
CA TYR A 40 4.31 11.24 2.72
C TYR A 40 2.82 11.28 3.01
N ASN A 41 2.02 11.34 1.96
CA ASN A 41 0.58 11.19 2.07
C ASN A 41 -0.04 10.54 0.82
N LEU A 42 -1.23 10.00 1.04
CA LEU A 42 -2.13 9.58 -0.03
C LEU A 42 -3.27 10.58 -0.11
N VAL A 43 -3.53 11.10 -1.30
CA VAL A 43 -4.58 12.07 -1.59
C VAL A 43 -5.55 11.44 -2.58
N ALA A 44 -6.86 11.58 -2.35
CA ALA A 44 -7.91 11.20 -3.28
C ALA A 44 -8.46 12.44 -4.01
N GLY A 45 -8.75 12.31 -5.31
CA GLY A 45 -9.24 13.41 -6.13
C GLY A 45 -8.23 14.56 -6.22
N GLU A 46 -8.71 15.80 -6.17
CA GLU A 46 -7.86 16.98 -6.34
C GLU A 46 -7.03 17.32 -5.08
N SER A 47 -7.57 17.12 -3.88
CA SER A 47 -6.92 17.61 -2.65
C SER A 47 -7.31 16.90 -1.35
N LYS A 48 -8.14 15.85 -1.39
CA LYS A 48 -8.60 15.18 -0.16
C LYS A 48 -7.53 14.24 0.37
N GLU A 49 -6.75 14.69 1.35
CA GLU A 49 -5.78 13.84 2.04
C GLU A 49 -6.49 12.74 2.84
N ILE A 50 -6.16 11.48 2.55
CA ILE A 50 -6.80 10.31 3.17
C ILE A 50 -5.89 9.57 4.14
N ILE A 51 -4.57 9.58 3.91
CA ILE A 51 -3.59 8.93 4.79
C ILE A 51 -2.36 9.83 4.93
N LYS A 52 -1.93 10.05 6.18
CA LYS A 52 -0.63 10.64 6.53
C LYS A 52 0.37 9.57 6.88
N VAL A 53 1.58 9.69 6.37
CA VAL A 53 2.69 8.79 6.68
C VAL A 53 3.82 9.58 7.30
N ASN A 54 4.28 9.13 8.47
CA ASN A 54 5.46 9.68 9.13
C ASN A 54 6.51 8.60 9.30
N LYS A 55 7.74 8.96 8.93
CA LYS A 55 8.96 8.20 9.22
C LYS A 55 9.64 8.84 10.42
N ASP A 56 10.06 8.05 11.40
CA ASP A 56 10.67 8.63 12.61
C ASP A 56 12.01 9.32 12.29
N THR A 57 12.84 8.73 11.42
CA THR A 57 14.09 9.31 10.93
C THR A 57 14.32 8.92 9.47
N PRO A 58 15.13 9.66 8.68
CA PRO A 58 15.46 9.28 7.30
C PRO A 58 16.10 7.90 7.17
N LEU A 59 16.76 7.39 8.22
CA LEU A 59 17.44 6.10 8.24
C LEU A 59 16.57 4.94 8.76
N ASN A 60 15.42 5.23 9.37
CA ASN A 60 14.49 4.19 9.81
C ASN A 60 13.91 3.45 8.57
N TYR A 61 13.39 2.25 8.75
CA TYR A 61 12.59 1.57 7.73
C TYR A 61 11.15 1.35 8.19
N THR A 62 10.79 1.99 9.30
CA THR A 62 9.46 1.96 9.90
C THR A 62 8.69 3.21 9.51
N PHE A 63 7.47 3.00 9.02
CA PHE A 63 6.54 4.05 8.65
C PHE A 63 5.28 3.91 9.51
N LYS A 64 4.84 5.02 10.10
CA LYS A 64 3.59 5.10 10.87
C LYS A 64 2.52 5.77 10.01
N LEU A 65 1.42 5.06 9.80
CA LEU A 65 0.31 5.51 8.97
C LEU A 65 -0.83 5.99 9.86
N LYS A 66 -1.38 7.17 9.54
CA LYS A 66 -2.58 7.72 10.16
C LYS A 66 -3.64 7.91 9.08
N PHE A 67 -4.74 7.17 9.19
CA PHE A 67 -5.92 7.34 8.36
C PHE A 67 -6.69 8.59 8.82
N LEU A 68 -7.06 9.46 7.87
CA LEU A 68 -7.75 10.72 8.12
C LEU A 68 -9.23 10.68 7.76
N ILE A 69 -9.62 9.70 6.95
CA ILE A 69 -11.02 9.42 6.67
C ILE A 69 -11.61 8.51 7.75
N ASN A 70 -12.93 8.39 7.77
CA ASN A 70 -13.61 7.43 8.63
C ASN A 70 -13.19 6.00 8.26
N SER A 71 -12.42 5.34 9.12
CA SER A 71 -11.86 4.01 8.91
C SER A 71 -11.62 3.34 10.27
N HIS A 72 -11.71 2.01 10.30
CA HIS A 72 -11.45 1.22 11.50
C HIS A 72 -9.97 1.01 11.78
N LEU A 73 -9.12 1.36 10.81
CA LEU A 73 -7.69 1.12 10.84
C LEU A 73 -6.98 2.10 11.78
N ILE A 74 -6.29 1.57 12.80
CA ILE A 74 -5.54 2.38 13.77
C ILE A 74 -4.16 1.78 14.04
N ASN A 75 -3.19 2.63 14.40
CA ASN A 75 -1.82 2.18 14.75
C ASN A 75 -1.10 1.37 13.66
N MET A 76 -1.37 1.68 12.39
CA MET A 76 -0.77 1.00 11.25
C MET A 76 0.73 1.32 11.16
N LYS A 77 1.54 0.27 11.11
CA LYS A 77 3.00 0.33 11.03
C LYS A 77 3.48 -0.57 9.89
N LEU A 78 4.25 0.02 8.98
CA LEU A 78 4.90 -0.69 7.89
C LEU A 78 6.41 -0.75 8.17
N TYR A 79 7.00 -1.93 8.01
CA TYR A 79 8.44 -2.16 8.13
C TYR A 79 9.01 -2.59 6.77
N CYS A 80 9.80 -1.71 6.16
CA CYS A 80 10.39 -1.89 4.84
C CYS A 80 11.90 -2.15 4.91
N LYS A 81 12.34 -3.31 5.42
CA LYS A 81 13.79 -3.61 5.41
C LYS A 81 14.25 -3.97 3.99
N PRO A 82 15.51 -3.71 3.62
CA PRO A 82 16.07 -4.07 2.31
C PRO A 82 16.19 -5.58 2.06
N PHE A 83 15.77 -6.43 3.00
CA PHE A 83 15.82 -7.88 2.89
C PHE A 83 14.42 -8.43 2.55
N SER A 84 14.23 -8.69 1.25
CA SER A 84 13.14 -9.40 0.55
C SER A 84 11.67 -9.09 0.92
N ASN A 85 11.27 -8.86 2.16
CA ASN A 85 9.88 -8.81 2.60
C ASN A 85 9.54 -7.48 3.30
N HIS A 86 8.31 -7.01 3.14
CA HIS A 86 7.82 -5.78 3.78
C HIS A 86 6.62 -6.11 4.67
N LYS A 87 6.77 -5.93 5.98
CA LYS A 87 5.77 -6.33 6.98
C LYS A 87 4.80 -5.18 7.26
N ILE A 88 3.50 -5.45 7.21
CA ILE A 88 2.44 -4.53 7.60
C ILE A 88 1.83 -5.05 8.89
N VAL A 89 1.93 -4.28 9.97
CA VAL A 89 1.30 -4.61 11.25
C VAL A 89 0.39 -3.50 11.71
N GLY A 90 -0.66 -3.86 12.42
CA GLY A 90 -1.53 -2.91 13.09
C GLY A 90 -2.72 -3.61 13.70
N SER A 91 -3.70 -2.84 14.11
CA SER A 91 -4.98 -3.38 14.56
C SER A 91 -6.14 -2.49 14.10
N TYR A 92 -7.33 -3.04 14.12
CA TYR A 92 -8.55 -2.33 13.77
C TYR A 92 -9.70 -2.81 14.64
N LYS A 93 -10.72 -1.98 14.78
CA LYS A 93 -11.93 -2.35 15.51
C LYS A 93 -12.99 -2.81 14.52
N ASP A 94 -13.37 -4.07 14.59
CA ASP A 94 -14.46 -4.60 13.79
C ASP A 94 -15.77 -3.87 14.16
N GLN A 95 -16.53 -3.43 13.16
CA GLN A 95 -17.76 -2.68 13.40
C GLN A 95 -18.88 -3.54 13.97
N ASP A 96 -18.96 -4.79 13.53
CA ASP A 96 -20.09 -5.67 13.83
C ASP A 96 -19.93 -6.27 15.23
N SER A 97 -18.73 -6.73 15.57
CA SER A 97 -18.44 -7.33 16.88
C SER A 97 -17.93 -6.32 17.91
N GLY A 98 -17.46 -5.15 17.49
CA GLY A 98 -16.75 -4.20 18.33
C GLY A 98 -15.39 -4.71 18.84
N THR A 99 -14.93 -5.89 18.39
CA THR A 99 -13.69 -6.50 18.85
C THR A 99 -12.48 -5.93 18.11
N SER A 100 -11.35 -5.85 18.80
CA SER A 100 -10.09 -5.52 18.16
C SER A 100 -9.59 -6.74 17.36
N LYS A 101 -9.24 -6.52 16.10
CA LYS A 101 -8.61 -7.49 15.22
C LYS A 101 -7.23 -6.97 14.83
N ASP A 102 -6.28 -7.89 14.66
CA ASP A 102 -4.91 -7.56 14.29
C ASP A 102 -4.69 -7.77 12.80
N ILE A 103 -3.90 -6.87 12.22
CA ILE A 103 -3.37 -7.00 10.86
C ILE A 103 -1.92 -7.44 10.98
N ASN A 104 -1.59 -8.55 10.32
CA ASN A 104 -0.23 -9.05 10.22
C ASN A 104 0.02 -9.56 8.81
N TRP A 105 0.13 -8.63 7.86
CA TRP A 105 0.32 -8.95 6.45
C TRP A 105 1.77 -8.77 6.04
N THR A 106 2.16 -9.39 4.93
CA THR A 106 3.52 -9.26 4.41
C THR A 106 3.53 -9.24 2.89
N TRP A 107 4.23 -8.26 2.32
CA TRP A 107 4.63 -8.28 0.92
C TRP A 107 5.87 -9.15 0.77
N ILE A 108 5.78 -10.20 -0.04
CA ILE A 108 6.88 -11.11 -0.38
C ILE A 108 7.20 -11.02 -1.88
N PRO A 109 8.45 -11.24 -2.31
CA PRO A 109 8.75 -11.36 -3.73
C PRO A 109 7.99 -12.55 -4.29
N SER A 110 7.40 -12.37 -5.46
CA SER A 110 6.75 -13.46 -6.17
C SER A 110 7.79 -14.51 -6.58
N LYS A 111 7.40 -15.79 -6.57
CA LYS A 111 8.27 -16.91 -6.98
C LYS A 111 8.44 -17.00 -8.50
N ASP A 112 7.55 -16.38 -9.26
CA ASP A 112 7.73 -16.27 -10.71
C ASP A 112 8.77 -15.19 -11.04
N SER A 113 9.46 -15.35 -12.16
CA SER A 113 10.50 -14.42 -12.63
C SER A 113 9.94 -13.06 -13.09
N SER A 114 8.76 -12.69 -12.62
CA SER A 114 7.97 -11.56 -13.12
C SER A 114 8.20 -10.26 -12.36
N GLY A 115 9.24 -10.15 -11.53
CA GLY A 115 9.59 -8.90 -10.83
C GLY A 115 8.53 -8.33 -9.88
N CYS A 116 7.55 -9.14 -9.45
CA CYS A 116 6.41 -8.70 -8.65
C CYS A 116 6.57 -8.96 -7.15
N PHE A 117 5.77 -8.28 -6.36
CA PHE A 117 5.51 -8.61 -4.96
C PHE A 117 4.06 -9.06 -4.78
N ILE A 118 3.84 -9.99 -3.85
CA ILE A 118 2.55 -10.53 -3.45
C ILE A 118 2.30 -10.18 -1.99
N LEU A 119 1.12 -9.68 -1.67
CA LEU A 119 0.65 -9.43 -0.32
C LEU A 119 -0.13 -10.64 0.19
N THR A 120 0.28 -11.18 1.34
CA THR A 120 -0.38 -12.31 2.01
C THR A 120 -0.76 -11.95 3.44
N ASP A 121 -1.81 -12.60 3.97
CA ASP A 121 -2.17 -12.54 5.38
C ASP A 121 -1.49 -13.66 6.16
N ASN A 122 -0.61 -13.32 7.11
CA ASN A 122 0.09 -14.34 7.90
C ASN A 122 -0.77 -14.93 9.03
N ASN A 123 -1.91 -14.31 9.36
CA ASN A 123 -2.79 -14.83 10.40
C ASN A 123 -3.62 -16.02 9.91
N ASN A 124 -3.67 -16.25 8.59
CA ASN A 124 -4.52 -17.29 8.00
C ASN A 124 -3.76 -18.08 6.92
N PRO A 125 -2.70 -18.84 7.31
CA PRO A 125 -1.79 -19.49 6.37
C PRO A 125 -2.43 -20.61 5.53
N GLU A 126 -3.57 -21.17 5.97
CA GLU A 126 -4.34 -22.15 5.18
C GLU A 126 -5.13 -21.48 4.05
N ASN A 127 -5.35 -20.17 4.16
CA ASN A 127 -5.98 -19.34 3.15
C ASN A 127 -4.87 -18.72 2.29
N ASP A 128 -4.31 -19.52 1.38
CA ASP A 128 -3.23 -19.17 0.43
C ASP A 128 -3.66 -18.07 -0.59
N GLN A 129 -4.67 -17.27 -0.24
CA GLN A 129 -5.18 -16.15 -1.03
C GLN A 129 -4.25 -14.96 -0.90
N SER A 130 -3.58 -14.66 -2.01
CA SER A 130 -3.01 -13.35 -2.26
C SER A 130 -4.11 -12.28 -2.13
N LEU A 131 -3.89 -11.33 -1.21
CA LEU A 131 -4.73 -10.16 -1.03
C LEU A 131 -4.52 -9.16 -2.17
N ALA A 132 -3.25 -8.99 -2.56
CA ALA A 132 -2.86 -8.10 -3.63
C ALA A 132 -1.56 -8.55 -4.30
N ARG A 133 -1.32 -8.04 -5.50
CA ARG A 133 -0.10 -8.23 -6.29
C ARG A 133 0.32 -6.90 -6.90
N MET A 134 1.58 -6.53 -6.75
CA MET A 134 2.14 -5.32 -7.37
C MET A 134 3.34 -5.65 -8.26
N CYS A 135 3.41 -5.01 -9.43
CA CYS A 135 4.42 -5.23 -10.45
C CYS A 135 4.83 -3.91 -11.13
N GLY A 136 5.98 -3.90 -11.82
CA GLY A 136 6.45 -2.74 -12.59
C GLY A 136 7.27 -1.74 -11.76
N LEU A 137 6.93 -0.45 -11.86
CA LEU A 137 7.50 0.72 -11.14
C LEU A 137 8.54 0.40 -10.08
N SER A 138 9.77 0.92 -10.21
CA SER A 138 10.90 0.80 -9.25
C SER A 138 11.35 -0.63 -8.86
N LEU A 139 10.51 -1.64 -9.02
CA LEU A 139 10.85 -3.06 -8.87
C LEU A 139 11.56 -3.54 -10.13
N GLU A 140 11.06 -3.12 -11.29
CA GLU A 140 11.59 -3.44 -12.63
C GLU A 140 12.20 -2.22 -13.34
N GLY A 141 12.25 -1.06 -12.68
CA GLY A 141 12.79 0.18 -13.25
C GLY A 141 11.90 0.84 -14.32
N LEU A 142 10.63 0.46 -14.41
CA LEU A 142 9.66 1.02 -15.37
C LEU A 142 9.04 2.35 -14.89
N ASP A 143 8.55 3.16 -15.83
CA ASP A 143 7.83 4.42 -15.55
C ASP A 143 6.37 4.22 -15.11
N SER A 144 5.85 3.01 -15.31
CA SER A 144 4.49 2.57 -14.97
C SER A 144 4.49 1.22 -14.26
N GLY A 145 3.43 0.94 -13.52
CA GLY A 145 3.23 -0.31 -12.80
C GLY A 145 1.75 -0.62 -12.63
N MET A 146 1.49 -1.79 -12.09
CA MET A 146 0.13 -2.29 -11.86
C MET A 146 0.04 -2.85 -10.45
N LEU A 147 -1.07 -2.55 -9.79
CA LEU A 147 -1.44 -3.11 -8.49
C LEU A 147 -2.82 -3.75 -8.62
N CYS A 148 -2.86 -5.07 -8.45
CA CYS A 148 -4.09 -5.85 -8.44
C CYS A 148 -4.49 -6.14 -7.00
N ILE A 149 -5.74 -5.88 -6.63
CA ILE A 149 -6.30 -6.22 -5.32
C ILE A 149 -7.44 -7.23 -5.54
N THR A 150 -7.42 -8.33 -4.82
CA THR A 150 -8.47 -9.37 -4.91
C THR A 150 -9.81 -8.82 -4.39
N GLN A 151 -10.91 -9.05 -5.11
CA GLN A 151 -12.24 -8.50 -4.76
C GLN A 151 -12.78 -8.95 -3.41
N ASN A 152 -12.28 -10.05 -2.85
CA ASN A 152 -12.64 -10.51 -1.50
C ASN A 152 -12.06 -9.63 -0.38
N THR A 153 -11.13 -8.74 -0.71
CA THR A 153 -10.55 -7.80 0.24
C THR A 153 -11.55 -6.70 0.55
N GLU A 154 -11.77 -6.40 1.82
CA GLU A 154 -12.69 -5.33 2.22
C GLU A 154 -12.18 -3.96 1.74
N GLU A 155 -13.09 -3.13 1.23
CA GLU A 155 -12.78 -1.88 0.52
C GLU A 155 -11.90 -0.92 1.34
N TYR A 156 -12.13 -0.82 2.65
CA TYR A 156 -11.36 0.06 3.51
C TYR A 156 -9.88 -0.35 3.66
N PHE A 157 -9.52 -1.61 3.36
CA PHE A 157 -8.12 -2.04 3.28
C PHE A 157 -7.47 -1.63 1.96
N HIS A 158 -8.23 -1.32 0.91
CA HIS A 158 -7.63 -0.97 -0.39
C HIS A 158 -6.67 0.21 -0.25
N GLN A 159 -7.07 1.24 0.50
CA GLN A 159 -6.22 2.40 0.72
C GLN A 159 -4.93 2.07 1.49
N LEU A 160 -4.98 1.10 2.43
CA LEU A 160 -3.80 0.56 3.11
C LEU A 160 -2.87 -0.14 2.11
N ILE A 161 -3.43 -0.94 1.21
CA ILE A 161 -2.68 -1.65 0.17
C ILE A 161 -2.05 -0.65 -0.82
N LEU A 162 -2.80 0.36 -1.27
CA LEU A 162 -2.32 1.43 -2.14
C LEU A 162 -1.11 2.16 -1.53
N ILE A 163 -1.24 2.65 -0.29
CA ILE A 163 -0.17 3.42 0.35
C ILE A 163 1.06 2.57 0.66
N THR A 164 0.87 1.32 1.10
CA THR A 164 2.00 0.44 1.42
C THR A 164 2.77 0.06 0.17
N SER A 165 2.09 -0.19 -0.96
CA SER A 165 2.74 -0.42 -2.26
C SER A 165 3.58 0.79 -2.68
N CYS A 166 3.03 2.00 -2.56
CA CYS A 166 3.76 3.24 -2.88
C CYS A 166 5.02 3.44 -2.03
N LEU A 167 4.94 3.14 -0.73
CA LEU A 167 6.08 3.24 0.17
C LEU A 167 7.17 2.23 -0.18
N ILE A 168 6.80 1.02 -0.60
CA ILE A 168 7.77 0.00 -1.04
C ILE A 168 8.47 0.47 -2.33
N TRP A 169 7.73 1.00 -3.29
CA TRP A 169 8.32 1.55 -4.51
C TRP A 169 9.28 2.71 -4.23
N GLU A 170 8.94 3.60 -3.31
CA GLU A 170 9.84 4.69 -2.90
C GLU A 170 11.10 4.20 -2.19
N VAL A 171 11.05 3.11 -1.43
CA VAL A 171 12.23 2.55 -0.73
C VAL A 171 13.16 1.78 -1.68
N LYS A 172 12.62 1.21 -2.75
CA LYS A 172 13.39 0.44 -3.76
C LYS A 172 14.10 1.32 -4.79
N ARG A 173 13.71 2.60 -4.91
CA ARG A 173 14.30 3.57 -5.83
C ARG A 173 15.59 4.17 -5.27
#